data_AF-A0A7S1ZLH2-F1
#
_entry.id   AF-A0A7S1ZLH2-F1
#
_cell.length_a   1.000
_cell.length_b   1.000
_cell.length_c   1.000
_cell.angle_alpha   90.00
_cell.angle_beta   90.00
_cell.angle_gamma   90.00
#
_symmetry.space_group_name_H-M   'P 1'
#
loop_
_entity.id
_entity.type
_entity.pdbx_description
1 polymer ?
#
loop_
_entity_poly.entity_id
_entity_poly.type
_entity_poly.pdbx_seq_one_letter_code
_entity_poly.pdbx_strand_id
1 'polypeptide(L)'
;PAGAGAESLQSLDQTRYSDGGTPTSEIRSDMQNVMQEHAAVYRTSESLVEGARKIDEVVQSYGDVKVTDRSLVWNTDLVETLELRNLLANASTTMHSADRR
;
A
#
# COMPACT_ATOMS: atom_id res chain seq x y z
N PRO A 1 -5.71 -3.81 -30.29
CA PRO A 1 -5.46 -5.26 -30.42
C PRO A 1 -6.53 -6.06 -29.65
N ALA A 2 -6.87 -7.27 -30.08
CA ALA A 2 -7.71 -8.16 -29.27
C ALA A 2 -7.00 -8.45 -27.93
N GLY A 3 -7.70 -8.35 -26.81
CA GLY A 3 -7.15 -8.60 -25.47
C GLY A 3 -6.45 -7.41 -24.79
N ALA A 4 -6.43 -6.22 -25.41
CA ALA A 4 -5.93 -5.02 -24.74
C ALA A 4 -6.75 -4.72 -23.46
N GLY A 5 -6.08 -4.62 -22.31
CA GLY A 5 -6.70 -4.32 -21.00
C GLY A 5 -7.17 -5.53 -20.20
N ALA A 6 -7.04 -6.77 -20.72
CA ALA A 6 -7.44 -7.98 -20.00
C ALA A 6 -6.68 -8.14 -18.67
N GLU A 7 -5.39 -7.84 -18.65
CA GLU A 7 -4.56 -7.89 -17.43
C GLU A 7 -5.00 -6.87 -16.37
N SER A 8 -5.41 -5.66 -16.80
CA SER A 8 -5.89 -4.62 -15.90
C SER A 8 -7.24 -5.01 -15.28
N LEU A 9 -8.13 -5.62 -16.06
CA LEU A 9 -9.39 -6.18 -15.56
C LEU A 9 -9.14 -7.33 -14.58
N GLN A 10 -8.22 -8.23 -14.89
CA GLN A 10 -7.85 -9.31 -13.98
C GLN A 10 -7.28 -8.78 -12.66
N SER A 11 -6.41 -7.77 -12.70
CA SER A 11 -5.85 -7.14 -11.49
C SER A 11 -6.91 -6.45 -10.64
N LEU A 12 -7.89 -5.80 -11.30
CA LEU A 12 -9.02 -5.18 -10.63
C LEU A 12 -9.87 -6.23 -9.90
N ASP A 13 -10.21 -7.33 -10.59
CA ASP A 13 -11.00 -8.42 -10.01
C ASP A 13 -10.24 -9.12 -8.88
N GLN A 14 -8.93 -9.34 -9.03
CA GLN A 14 -8.09 -9.87 -7.94
C GLN A 14 -8.22 -9.02 -6.68
N THR A 15 -8.07 -7.70 -6.81
CA THR A 15 -8.19 -6.75 -5.68
C THR A 15 -9.62 -6.78 -5.11
N ARG A 16 -10.63 -6.74 -5.98
CA ARG A 16 -12.04 -6.76 -5.61
C ARG A 16 -12.44 -8.03 -4.86
N TYR A 17 -11.79 -9.16 -5.11
CA TYR A 17 -12.04 -10.44 -4.46
C TYR A 17 -11.00 -10.81 -3.39
N SER A 18 -10.08 -9.91 -3.03
CA SER A 18 -9.14 -10.12 -1.92
C SER A 18 -9.90 -10.37 -0.61
N ASP A 19 -9.62 -11.48 0.05
CA ASP A 19 -10.33 -11.95 1.26
C ASP A 19 -9.36 -12.28 2.41
N GLY A 20 -8.32 -11.46 2.56
CA GLY A 20 -7.39 -11.57 3.68
C GLY A 20 -8.02 -11.16 5.02
N GLY A 21 -7.17 -11.00 6.04
CA GLY A 21 -7.55 -10.60 7.39
C GLY A 21 -7.57 -9.10 7.64
N THR A 22 -6.75 -8.32 6.93
CA THR A 22 -6.47 -6.93 7.28
C THR A 22 -7.26 -5.92 6.45
N PRO A 23 -8.03 -5.00 7.06
CA PRO A 23 -8.72 -3.93 6.33
C PRO A 23 -7.75 -2.94 5.66
N THR A 24 -8.15 -2.41 4.51
CA THR A 24 -7.40 -1.36 3.79
C THR A 24 -7.07 -0.14 4.66
N SER A 25 -7.98 0.26 5.55
CA SER A 25 -7.77 1.39 6.46
C SER A 25 -6.63 1.15 7.45
N GLU A 26 -6.46 -0.08 7.93
CA GLU A 26 -5.42 -0.45 8.90
C GLU A 26 -4.03 -0.36 8.26
N ILE A 27 -3.84 -0.99 7.10
CA ILE A 27 -2.59 -0.92 6.33
C ILE A 27 -2.25 0.54 5.97
N ARG A 28 -3.26 1.33 5.61
CA ARG A 28 -3.09 2.76 5.33
C ARG A 28 -2.61 3.52 6.57
N SER A 29 -3.20 3.26 7.74
CA SER A 29 -2.80 3.88 9.01
C SER A 29 -1.36 3.49 9.38
N ASP A 30 -0.98 2.23 9.24
CA ASP A 30 0.37 1.76 9.52
C ASP A 30 1.41 2.43 8.63
N MET A 31 1.12 2.51 7.32
CA MET A 31 1.97 3.24 6.37
C MET A 31 2.16 4.70 6.80
N GLN A 32 1.08 5.38 7.19
CA GLN A 32 1.13 6.77 7.62
C GLN A 32 1.95 6.95 8.91
N ASN A 33 1.78 6.05 9.88
CA ASN A 33 2.51 6.09 11.15
C ASN A 33 4.02 5.88 10.92
N VAL A 34 4.41 4.88 10.13
CA VAL A 34 5.81 4.63 9.80
C VAL A 34 6.46 5.84 9.12
N MET A 35 5.76 6.45 8.15
CA MET A 35 6.28 7.63 7.46
C MET A 35 6.41 8.83 8.40
N GLN A 36 5.45 9.05 9.31
CA GLN A 36 5.49 10.16 10.27
C GLN A 36 6.60 10.01 11.30
N GLU A 37 6.84 8.78 11.78
CA GLU A 37 7.86 8.50 12.79
C GLU A 37 9.28 8.56 12.21
N HIS A 38 9.48 8.02 10.99
CA HIS A 38 10.82 7.76 10.45
C HIS A 38 11.25 8.72 9.34
N ALA A 39 10.31 9.37 8.65
CA ALA A 39 10.59 10.36 7.60
C ALA A 39 10.21 11.80 8.02
N ALA A 40 10.25 12.10 9.31
CA ALA A 40 10.08 13.45 9.85
C ALA A 40 11.18 14.44 9.38
N VAL A 41 10.96 15.74 9.63
CA VAL A 41 11.91 16.83 9.28
C VAL A 41 13.31 16.59 9.86
N TYR A 42 13.35 16.09 11.09
CA TYR A 42 14.58 15.66 11.74
C TYR A 42 14.65 14.14 11.70
N ARG A 43 15.69 13.61 11.05
CA ARG A 43 15.90 12.18 10.85
C ARG A 43 17.38 11.85 11.00
N THR A 44 17.67 10.66 11.51
CA THR A 44 19.02 10.11 11.61
C THR A 44 19.17 8.92 10.66
N SER A 45 20.40 8.51 10.36
CA SER A 45 20.60 7.30 9.55
C SER A 45 19.96 6.07 10.20
N GLU A 46 20.04 5.93 11.53
CA GLU A 46 19.39 4.84 12.25
C GLU A 46 17.85 4.88 12.13
N SER A 47 17.23 6.06 12.21
CA SER A 47 15.77 6.17 12.07
C SER A 47 15.31 5.82 10.66
N LEU A 48 16.11 6.12 9.65
CA LEU A 48 15.81 5.84 8.24
C LEU A 48 15.99 4.37 7.89
N VAL A 49 17.03 3.70 8.39
CA VAL A 49 17.21 2.26 8.23
C VAL A 49 16.02 1.51 8.84
N GLU A 50 15.61 1.89 10.05
CA GLU A 50 14.45 1.27 10.70
C GLU A 50 13.14 1.61 9.97
N GLY A 51 13.00 2.84 9.47
CA GLY A 51 11.85 3.24 8.65
C GLY A 51 11.74 2.44 7.36
N ALA A 52 12.86 2.20 6.67
CA ALA A 52 12.93 1.40 5.44
C ALA A 52 12.53 -0.06 5.71
N ARG A 53 12.99 -0.63 6.82
CA ARG A 53 12.62 -1.98 7.25
C ARG A 53 11.12 -2.08 7.54
N LYS A 54 10.58 -1.16 8.35
CA LYS A 54 9.15 -1.16 8.72
C LYS A 54 8.24 -0.90 7.53
N ILE A 55 8.59 0.01 6.62
CA ILE A 55 7.74 0.28 5.44
C ILE A 55 7.67 -0.94 4.53
N ASP A 56 8.76 -1.72 4.42
CA ASP A 56 8.76 -2.97 3.65
C ASP A 56 7.85 -4.03 4.28
N GLU A 57 7.76 -4.08 5.62
CA GLU A 57 6.79 -4.94 6.33
C GLU A 57 5.34 -4.54 6.04
N VAL A 58 5.05 -3.24 6.03
CA VAL A 58 3.71 -2.71 5.69
C VAL A 58 3.38 -2.95 4.21
N VAL A 59 4.35 -2.86 3.31
CA VAL A 59 4.15 -3.20 1.89
C VAL A 59 3.83 -4.69 1.74
N GLN A 60 4.46 -5.56 2.52
CA GLN A 60 4.19 -7.01 2.51
C GLN A 60 2.80 -7.33 3.08
N SER A 61 2.31 -6.61 4.09
CA SER A 61 0.98 -6.82 4.68
C SER A 61 -0.17 -6.55 3.71
N TYR A 62 0.07 -5.80 2.62
CA TYR A 62 -0.90 -5.64 1.53
C TYR A 62 -1.33 -6.98 0.91
N GLY A 63 -0.51 -8.03 0.99
CA GLY A 63 -0.89 -9.37 0.56
C GLY A 63 -2.07 -9.98 1.33
N ASP A 64 -2.33 -9.52 2.55
CA ASP A 64 -3.44 -9.94 3.41
C ASP A 64 -4.61 -8.92 3.42
N VAL A 65 -4.65 -8.01 2.44
CA VAL A 65 -5.70 -7.00 2.36
C VAL A 65 -7.08 -7.65 2.17
N LYS A 66 -8.07 -7.13 2.88
CA LYS A 66 -9.46 -7.53 2.76
C LYS A 66 -10.27 -6.39 2.14
N VAL A 67 -10.90 -6.70 1.00
CA VAL A 67 -11.95 -5.87 0.43
C VAL A 67 -13.29 -6.48 0.82
N THR A 68 -14.18 -5.70 1.41
CA THR A 68 -15.48 -6.19 1.90
C THR A 68 -16.58 -6.00 0.88
N ASP A 69 -16.64 -4.83 0.23
CA ASP A 69 -17.62 -4.58 -0.81
C ASP A 69 -17.21 -5.25 -2.12
N ARG A 70 -18.06 -6.15 -2.61
CA ARG A 70 -17.87 -6.84 -3.90
C ARG A 70 -18.70 -6.21 -5.01
N SER A 71 -19.39 -5.08 -4.81
CA SER A 71 -20.12 -4.34 -5.84
C SER A 71 -19.16 -3.63 -6.80
N LEU A 72 -19.62 -3.30 -8.01
CA LEU A 72 -18.92 -2.37 -8.91
C LEU A 72 -19.51 -0.96 -8.86
N VAL A 73 -20.67 -0.81 -8.23
CA VAL A 73 -21.41 0.45 -8.18
C VAL A 73 -20.99 1.20 -6.93
N TRP A 74 -20.30 2.33 -7.10
CA TRP A 74 -19.87 3.23 -6.01
C TRP A 74 -19.06 2.54 -4.89
N ASN A 75 -18.24 1.57 -5.25
CA ASN A 75 -17.43 0.81 -4.30
C ASN A 75 -16.21 1.63 -3.85
N THR A 76 -16.35 2.39 -2.77
CA THR A 76 -15.27 3.20 -2.20
C THR A 76 -14.16 2.35 -1.61
N ASP A 77 -14.50 1.20 -1.02
CA ASP A 77 -13.55 0.25 -0.43
C ASP A 77 -12.54 -0.24 -1.49
N LEU A 78 -13.02 -0.65 -2.67
CA LEU A 78 -12.18 -1.04 -3.80
C LEU A 78 -11.30 0.12 -4.28
N VAL A 79 -11.87 1.32 -4.44
CA VAL A 79 -11.11 2.50 -4.89
C VAL A 79 -9.99 2.84 -3.90
N GLU A 80 -10.29 2.88 -2.61
CA GLU A 80 -9.31 3.15 -1.55
C GLU A 80 -8.21 2.09 -1.50
N THR A 81 -8.54 0.84 -1.80
CA THR A 81 -7.59 -0.29 -1.84
C THR A 81 -6.64 -0.19 -3.04
N LEU A 82 -7.14 0.25 -4.20
CA LEU A 82 -6.31 0.51 -5.38
C LEU A 82 -5.39 1.71 -5.17
N GLU A 83 -5.90 2.77 -4.55
CA GLU A 83 -5.09 3.93 -4.17
C GLU A 83 -4.00 3.57 -3.17
N LEU A 84 -4.33 2.76 -2.16
CA LEU A 84 -3.37 2.30 -1.16
C LEU A 84 -2.17 1.60 -1.81
N ARG A 85 -2.40 0.73 -2.80
CA ARG A 85 -1.32 0.06 -3.55
C ARG A 85 -0.31 1.05 -4.14
N ASN A 86 -0.81 2.15 -4.72
CA ASN A 86 0.04 3.18 -5.29
C ASN A 86 0.78 3.98 -4.21
N LEU A 87 0.09 4.29 -3.10
CA LEU A 87 0.68 5.00 -1.97
C LEU A 87 1.82 4.19 -1.33
N LEU A 88 1.65 2.88 -1.15
CA LEU A 88 2.67 1.99 -0.58
C LEU A 88 3.96 1.98 -1.41
N ALA A 89 3.83 1.89 -2.73
CA ALA A 89 4.98 1.94 -3.64
C ALA A 89 5.73 3.29 -3.55
N ASN A 90 4.99 4.39 -3.47
CA ASN A 90 5.57 5.72 -3.31
C ASN A 90 6.25 5.90 -1.95
N ALA A 91 5.61 5.46 -0.88
CA ALA A 91 6.14 5.53 0.48
C ALA A 91 7.45 4.74 0.63
N SER A 92 7.47 3.48 0.15
CA SER A 92 8.67 2.63 0.17
C SER A 92 9.81 3.28 -0.65
N THR A 93 9.53 3.74 -1.87
CA THR A 93 10.54 4.41 -2.71
C THR A 93 11.12 5.64 -2.03
N THR A 94 10.27 6.46 -1.40
CA THR A 94 10.69 7.67 -0.69
C THR A 94 11.58 7.35 0.50
N MET A 95 11.22 6.33 1.30
CA MET A 95 11.99 5.93 2.48
C MET A 95 13.36 5.35 2.09
N HIS A 96 13.41 4.42 1.14
CA HIS A 96 14.67 3.85 0.64
C HIS A 96 15.58 4.90 0.00
N SER A 97 15.00 5.90 -0.68
CA SER A 97 15.78 7.01 -1.24
C SER A 97 16.34 7.94 -0.16
N ALA A 98 15.61 8.11 0.94
CA ALA A 98 16.07 8.92 2.07
C ALA A 98 17.19 8.23 2.85
N ASP A 99 17.09 6.91 3.05
CA ASP A 99 18.10 6.09 3.74
C ASP A 99 19.45 6.05 3.01
N ARG A 100 19.42 5.97 1.68
CA ARG A 100 20.63 5.87 0.83
C ARG A 100 21.33 7.21 0.55
N ARG A 101 20.94 8.30 1.21
CA ARG A 101 21.50 9.64 1.04
C ARG A 101 22.49 9.98 2.14
#